data_AF-A0A316GCD4-F1
#
_entry.id   AF-A0A316GCD4-F1
#
_cell.length_a   1.000
_cell.length_b   1.000
_cell.length_c   1.000
_cell.angle_alpha   90.00
_cell.angle_beta   90.00
_cell.angle_gamma   90.00
#
_symmetry.space_group_name_H-M   'P 1'
#
loop_
_entity.id
_entity.type
_entity.pdbx_description
1 polymer ?
#
loop_
_entity_poly.entity_id
_entity_poly.type
_entity_poly.pdbx_seq_one_letter_code
_entity_poly.pdbx_strand_id
1 'polypeptide(L)'
;MIVLTAGCARPMTEDETRFAKDLFGPSLDTSRVRVALGLGITPAHPTVARGFVEVKATDKACVRTPQPRGAQPPQAFAFRDRVHFEGGLYSGDMAMTWPRALRIPHALIFAHELTHVWQWQNRAETGYSAARAVAESWRIADPYYAPPGTEDFWAYGFEQQAALVEDFVCFTLANPGHPRRHELRSILAPVFPVDRFEAAIGR
;
A
#
# COMPACT_ATOMS: atom_id res chain seq x y z
N MET A 1 1.54 38.07 -6.99
CA MET A 1 1.21 36.97 -6.05
C MET A 1 1.17 35.68 -6.86
N ILE A 2 2.23 34.88 -6.82
CA ILE A 2 2.30 33.61 -7.56
C ILE A 2 1.55 32.58 -6.73
N VAL A 3 0.35 32.19 -7.15
CA VAL A 3 -0.39 31.08 -6.57
C VAL A 3 0.26 29.79 -7.09
N LEU A 4 1.18 29.23 -6.31
CA LEU A 4 1.65 27.87 -6.50
C LEU A 4 0.45 26.95 -6.20
N THR A 5 -0.11 26.33 -7.23
CA THR A 5 -1.09 25.25 -7.08
C THR A 5 -0.37 24.05 -6.49
N ALA A 6 -0.23 24.02 -5.17
CA ALA A 6 0.06 22.78 -4.46
C ALA A 6 -1.05 21.80 -4.87
N GLY A 7 -0.69 20.71 -5.57
CA GLY A 7 -1.64 19.68 -5.97
C GLY A 7 -2.52 19.31 -4.78
N CYS A 8 -3.84 19.35 -4.98
CA CYS A 8 -4.83 19.20 -3.91
C CYS A 8 -4.62 17.87 -3.18
N ALA A 9 -4.02 17.94 -1.99
CA ALA A 9 -3.86 16.80 -1.11
C ALA A 9 -4.94 16.88 -0.02
N ARG A 10 -5.72 15.82 0.14
CA ARG A 10 -6.78 15.73 1.14
C ARG A 10 -6.32 14.92 2.37
N PRO A 11 -6.93 15.12 3.55
CA PRO A 11 -6.81 14.14 4.62
C PRO A 11 -7.39 12.77 4.19
N MET A 12 -7.02 11.73 4.93
CA MET A 12 -7.62 10.41 4.78
C MET A 12 -9.12 10.47 5.08
N THR A 13 -9.92 9.67 4.38
CA THR A 13 -11.34 9.47 4.72
C THR A 13 -11.47 8.66 6.01
N GLU A 14 -12.70 8.50 6.50
CA GLU A 14 -12.96 7.64 7.65
C GLU A 14 -12.60 6.17 7.36
N ASP A 15 -12.99 5.64 6.20
CA ASP A 15 -12.71 4.26 5.81
C ASP A 15 -11.20 4.04 5.63
N GLU A 16 -10.49 4.96 4.96
CA GLU A 16 -9.04 4.92 4.82
C GLU A 16 -8.33 4.98 6.18
N THR A 17 -8.80 5.84 7.09
CA THR A 17 -8.24 5.97 8.44
C THR A 17 -8.44 4.67 9.23
N ARG A 18 -9.63 4.08 9.15
CA ARG A 18 -9.93 2.80 9.81
C ARG A 18 -9.07 1.67 9.23
N PHE A 19 -8.99 1.58 7.91
CA PHE A 19 -8.13 0.63 7.20
C PHE A 19 -6.67 0.73 7.66
N ALA A 20 -6.10 1.93 7.64
CA ALA A 20 -4.71 2.14 8.06
C ALA A 20 -4.49 1.84 9.54
N LYS A 21 -5.42 2.20 10.42
CA LYS A 21 -5.33 1.88 11.86
C LYS A 21 -5.43 0.38 12.14
N ASP A 22 -6.22 -0.35 11.37
CA ASP A 22 -6.32 -1.79 11.51
C ASP A 22 -5.06 -2.49 11.00
N LEU A 23 -4.44 -1.96 9.94
CA LEU A 23 -3.23 -2.53 9.33
C LEU A 23 -1.93 -2.18 10.07
N PHE A 24 -1.72 -0.91 10.42
CA PHE A 24 -0.46 -0.41 11.00
C PHE A 24 -0.56 -0.13 12.51
N GLY A 25 -1.78 -0.08 13.07
CA GLY A 25 -1.99 0.24 14.48
C GLY A 25 -1.50 1.64 14.85
N PRO A 26 -1.01 1.85 16.08
CA PRO A 26 -0.51 3.14 16.54
C PRO A 26 0.85 3.53 15.94
N SER A 27 1.51 2.63 15.19
CA SER A 27 2.83 2.88 14.60
C SER A 27 2.79 3.81 13.38
N LEU A 28 1.60 4.08 12.84
CA LEU A 28 1.36 5.04 11.77
C LEU A 28 0.46 6.17 12.29
N ASP A 29 0.96 7.40 12.25
CA ASP A 29 0.18 8.60 12.56
C ASP A 29 -0.66 9.00 11.33
N THR A 30 -1.88 8.49 11.28
CA THR A 30 -2.85 8.77 10.20
C THR A 30 -3.26 10.23 10.14
N SER A 31 -3.11 11.03 11.21
CA SER A 31 -3.50 12.44 11.22
C SER A 31 -2.60 13.30 10.31
N ARG A 32 -1.38 12.84 10.07
CA ARG A 32 -0.38 13.50 9.22
C ARG A 32 -0.49 13.09 7.75
N VAL A 33 -1.06 11.92 7.48
CA VAL A 33 -1.14 11.37 6.13
C VAL A 33 -2.04 12.23 5.24
N ARG A 34 -1.59 12.48 4.01
CA ARG A 34 -2.38 13.15 2.97
C ARG A 34 -2.41 12.31 1.70
N VAL A 35 -3.57 12.28 1.05
CA VAL A 35 -3.77 11.60 -0.24
C VAL A 35 -3.87 12.67 -1.33
N ALA A 36 -3.00 12.61 -2.33
CA ALA A 36 -2.87 13.60 -3.38
C ALA A 36 -3.20 13.02 -4.75
N LEU A 37 -3.94 13.81 -5.53
CA LEU A 37 -4.18 13.54 -6.94
C LEU A 37 -3.00 14.06 -7.79
N GLY A 38 -2.47 13.17 -8.62
CA GLY A 38 -1.43 13.48 -9.60
C GLY A 38 -0.02 13.22 -9.08
N LEU A 39 0.86 12.92 -10.04
CA LEU A 39 2.27 12.62 -9.80
C LEU A 39 3.16 13.88 -9.81
N GLY A 40 2.56 15.07 -9.95
CA GLY A 40 3.28 16.36 -9.98
C GLY A 40 3.98 16.69 -11.30
N ILE A 41 3.80 15.85 -12.33
CA ILE A 41 4.46 15.98 -13.65
C ILE A 41 3.48 16.38 -14.75
N THR A 42 2.20 15.98 -14.62
CA THR A 42 1.12 16.27 -15.56
C THR A 42 -0.16 16.67 -14.82
N PRO A 43 -1.04 17.50 -15.42
CA PRO A 43 -2.37 17.76 -14.86
C PRO A 43 -3.12 16.44 -14.74
N ALA A 44 -3.52 16.11 -13.50
CA ALA A 44 -4.31 14.92 -13.23
C ALA A 44 -5.76 15.33 -13.03
N HIS A 45 -6.66 14.59 -13.68
CA HIS A 45 -8.09 14.73 -13.50
C HIS A 45 -8.60 13.48 -12.79
N PRO A 46 -9.47 13.62 -11.78
CA PRO A 46 -10.05 12.45 -11.13
C PRO A 46 -10.88 11.69 -12.16
N THR A 47 -10.62 10.41 -12.34
CA THR A 47 -11.53 9.57 -13.12
C THR A 47 -12.77 9.25 -12.29
N VAL A 48 -13.95 9.53 -12.86
CA VAL A 48 -15.22 9.11 -12.26
C VAL A 48 -15.41 7.62 -12.58
N ALA A 49 -15.37 6.77 -11.54
CA ALA A 49 -15.66 5.36 -11.71
C ALA A 49 -17.11 5.19 -12.23
N ARG A 50 -17.28 4.38 -13.29
CA ARG A 50 -18.59 4.16 -13.94
C ARG A 50 -19.53 3.21 -13.18
N GLY A 51 -19.07 2.65 -12.06
CA GLY A 51 -19.79 1.69 -11.23
C GLY A 51 -18.82 0.81 -10.45
N PHE A 52 -19.35 0.06 -9.50
CA PHE A 52 -18.61 -0.96 -8.75
C PHE A 52 -19.18 -2.32 -9.14
N VAL A 53 -18.31 -3.26 -9.49
CA VAL A 53 -18.69 -4.66 -9.68
C VAL A 53 -18.11 -5.43 -8.50
N GLU A 54 -18.98 -6.08 -7.75
CA GLU A 54 -18.54 -7.04 -6.74
C GLU A 54 -18.03 -8.29 -7.44
N VAL A 55 -16.78 -8.67 -7.16
CA VAL A 55 -16.14 -9.84 -7.74
C VAL A 55 -15.84 -10.81 -6.62
N LYS A 56 -16.29 -12.07 -6.76
CA LYS A 56 -15.87 -13.15 -5.87
C LYS A 56 -14.41 -13.49 -6.17
N ALA A 57 -13.62 -13.60 -5.12
CA ALA A 57 -12.23 -14.00 -5.27
C ALA A 57 -12.11 -15.43 -5.81
N THR A 58 -10.97 -15.71 -6.44
CA THR A 58 -10.64 -17.01 -7.03
C THR A 58 -9.39 -17.56 -6.37
N ASP A 59 -9.13 -18.86 -6.49
CA ASP A 59 -7.92 -19.49 -5.95
C ASP A 59 -6.61 -18.92 -6.52
N LYS A 60 -6.68 -18.23 -7.68
CA LYS A 60 -5.55 -17.54 -8.32
C LYS A 60 -5.44 -16.06 -7.95
N ALA A 61 -6.39 -15.51 -7.20
CA ALA A 61 -6.32 -14.13 -6.75
C ALA A 61 -5.07 -13.92 -5.88
N CYS A 62 -4.44 -12.75 -6.01
CA CYS A 62 -3.24 -12.35 -5.26
C CYS A 62 -1.96 -13.13 -5.56
N VAL A 63 -2.01 -14.19 -6.38
CA VAL A 63 -0.81 -14.94 -6.78
C VAL A 63 -0.03 -14.11 -7.80
N ARG A 64 1.03 -13.44 -7.35
CA ARG A 64 1.94 -12.68 -8.22
C ARG A 64 2.94 -13.59 -8.92
N THR A 65 3.15 -13.35 -10.20
CA THR A 65 4.32 -13.83 -10.93
C THR A 65 5.35 -12.70 -11.02
N PRO A 66 6.64 -12.96 -10.79
CA PRO A 66 7.67 -11.94 -10.96
C PRO A 66 7.62 -11.33 -12.36
N GLN A 67 7.67 -10.02 -12.47
CA GLN A 67 7.72 -9.32 -13.76
C GLN A 67 8.94 -8.42 -13.84
N PRO A 68 9.68 -8.44 -14.97
CA PRO A 68 10.75 -7.48 -15.17
C PRO A 68 10.21 -6.06 -15.11
N ARG A 69 10.94 -5.15 -14.46
CA ARG A 69 10.56 -3.74 -14.40
C ARG A 69 10.41 -3.18 -15.83
N GLY A 70 9.18 -2.83 -16.20
CA GLY A 70 8.90 -2.12 -17.44
C GLY A 70 9.24 -0.63 -17.32
N ALA A 71 9.41 0.07 -18.44
CA ALA A 71 9.68 1.52 -18.49
C ALA A 71 8.45 2.40 -18.14
N GLN A 72 7.41 1.83 -17.55
CA GLN A 72 6.18 2.57 -17.25
C GLN A 72 6.37 3.41 -15.98
N PRO A 73 5.81 4.64 -15.94
CA PRO A 73 5.81 5.44 -14.71
C PRO A 73 5.03 4.71 -13.60
N PRO A 74 5.38 4.96 -12.32
CA PRO A 74 4.68 4.34 -11.21
C PRO A 74 3.24 4.89 -11.13
N GLN A 75 2.27 4.01 -10.86
CA GLN A 75 0.85 4.39 -10.75
C GLN A 75 0.55 5.15 -9.44
N ALA A 76 1.40 4.97 -8.44
CA ALA A 76 1.38 5.71 -7.18
C ALA A 76 2.80 5.83 -6.60
N PHE A 77 3.01 6.78 -5.69
CA PHE A 77 4.21 6.82 -4.86
C PHE A 77 3.95 7.56 -3.54
N ALA A 78 4.71 7.22 -2.51
CA ALA A 78 4.75 7.97 -1.27
C ALA A 78 5.95 8.92 -1.19
N PHE A 79 5.70 10.13 -0.69
CA PHE A 79 6.75 11.07 -0.30
C PHE A 79 6.42 11.67 1.06
N ARG A 80 7.23 11.32 2.06
CA ARG A 80 7.02 11.69 3.46
C ARG A 80 5.65 11.21 3.95
N ASP A 81 4.81 12.12 4.44
CA ASP A 81 3.45 11.84 4.91
C ASP A 81 2.40 11.95 3.78
N ARG A 82 2.81 11.87 2.51
CA ARG A 82 1.88 12.01 1.37
C ARG A 82 1.93 10.81 0.46
N VAL A 83 0.76 10.32 0.09
CA VAL A 83 0.58 9.32 -0.97
C VAL A 83 0.03 10.00 -2.20
N HIS A 84 0.68 9.79 -3.34
CA HIS A 84 0.32 10.35 -4.63
C HIS A 84 -0.20 9.24 -5.54
N PHE A 85 -1.33 9.48 -6.22
CA PHE A 85 -1.90 8.56 -7.19
C PHE A 85 -2.02 9.21 -8.56
N GLU A 86 -1.80 8.46 -9.63
CA GLU A 86 -2.19 8.90 -10.96
C GLU A 86 -3.72 9.07 -11.08
N GLY A 87 -4.18 9.86 -12.06
CA GLY A 87 -5.59 10.23 -12.17
C GLY A 87 -6.55 9.04 -12.35
N GLY A 88 -6.11 7.99 -13.05
CA GLY A 88 -6.90 6.77 -13.27
C GLY A 88 -7.06 5.86 -12.05
N LEU A 89 -6.17 6.02 -11.07
CA LEU A 89 -6.13 5.21 -9.85
C LEU A 89 -6.55 6.00 -8.60
N TYR A 90 -6.60 7.31 -8.68
CA TYR A 90 -7.07 8.14 -7.59
C TYR A 90 -8.58 7.96 -7.35
N SER A 91 -8.96 7.76 -6.09
CA SER A 91 -10.35 7.78 -5.65
C SER A 91 -10.56 8.78 -4.51
N GLY A 92 -11.80 9.25 -4.39
CA GLY A 92 -12.25 10.01 -3.23
C GLY A 92 -12.14 9.21 -1.93
N ASP A 93 -12.18 7.88 -2.03
CA ASP A 93 -11.91 6.96 -0.93
C ASP A 93 -11.22 5.68 -1.48
N MET A 94 -9.95 5.49 -1.13
CA MET A 94 -9.13 4.37 -1.60
C MET A 94 -9.51 3.05 -0.93
N ALA A 95 -10.06 3.11 0.29
CA ALA A 95 -10.45 1.96 1.10
C ALA A 95 -11.98 1.89 1.30
N MET A 96 -12.74 2.44 0.35
CA MET A 96 -14.20 2.54 0.44
C MET A 96 -14.81 1.21 0.83
N THR A 97 -15.77 1.24 1.76
CA THR A 97 -16.49 0.08 2.32
C THR A 97 -15.70 -0.81 3.28
N TRP A 98 -14.46 -0.47 3.61
CA TRP A 98 -13.70 -1.16 4.66
C TRP A 98 -14.49 -1.20 5.99
N PRO A 99 -14.55 -2.32 6.75
CA PRO A 99 -13.91 -3.61 6.50
C PRO A 99 -14.77 -4.62 5.71
N ARG A 100 -15.95 -4.22 5.22
CA ARG A 100 -16.88 -5.14 4.55
C ARG A 100 -16.40 -5.62 3.18
N ALA A 101 -15.65 -4.79 2.46
CA ALA A 101 -15.04 -5.16 1.20
C ALA A 101 -13.77 -4.33 0.94
N LEU A 102 -12.99 -4.78 -0.05
CA LEU A 102 -11.77 -4.13 -0.51
C LEU A 102 -11.93 -3.64 -1.94
N ARG A 103 -11.71 -2.34 -2.18
CA ARG A 103 -11.72 -1.76 -3.51
C ARG A 103 -10.39 -2.07 -4.23
N ILE A 104 -10.38 -3.06 -5.11
CA ILE A 104 -9.19 -3.44 -5.88
C ILE A 104 -9.12 -2.66 -7.21
N PRO A 105 -7.93 -2.20 -7.66
CA PRO A 105 -6.61 -2.30 -7.00
C PRO A 105 -6.32 -1.18 -5.98
N HIS A 106 -7.23 -0.23 -5.82
CA HIS A 106 -7.05 1.02 -5.07
C HIS A 106 -6.53 0.80 -3.64
N ALA A 107 -7.20 -0.04 -2.86
CA ALA A 107 -6.86 -0.28 -1.45
C ALA A 107 -5.55 -1.08 -1.29
N LEU A 108 -5.21 -1.94 -2.25
CA LEU A 108 -3.97 -2.70 -2.26
C LEU A 108 -2.77 -1.77 -2.49
N ILE A 109 -2.84 -0.95 -3.53
CA ILE A 109 -1.80 0.05 -3.80
C ILE A 109 -1.74 1.06 -2.66
N PHE A 110 -2.88 1.42 -2.06
CA PHE A 110 -2.87 2.29 -0.88
C PHE A 110 -2.17 1.65 0.33
N ALA A 111 -2.33 0.35 0.59
CA ALA A 111 -1.57 -0.34 1.64
C ALA A 111 -0.06 -0.35 1.33
N HIS A 112 0.33 -0.57 0.08
CA HIS A 112 1.73 -0.48 -0.37
C HIS A 112 2.30 0.90 -0.04
N GLU A 113 1.65 1.96 -0.51
CA GLU A 113 2.14 3.32 -0.31
C GLU A 113 2.11 3.79 1.15
N LEU A 114 1.12 3.36 1.93
CA LEU A 114 1.10 3.64 3.37
C LEU A 114 2.27 2.97 4.09
N THR A 115 2.77 1.83 3.58
CA THR A 115 3.97 1.19 4.14
C THR A 115 5.18 2.10 3.98
N HIS A 116 5.31 2.82 2.87
CA HIS A 116 6.37 3.82 2.69
C HIS A 116 6.19 5.05 3.59
N VAL A 117 4.95 5.49 3.83
CA VAL A 117 4.69 6.54 4.82
C VAL A 117 5.06 6.07 6.23
N TRP A 118 4.72 4.85 6.59
CA TRP A 118 5.11 4.22 7.85
C TRP A 118 6.64 4.13 7.98
N GLN A 119 7.33 3.68 6.92
CA GLN A 119 8.80 3.63 6.88
C GLN A 119 9.41 5.00 7.13
N TRP A 120 8.84 6.06 6.54
CA TRP A 120 9.28 7.44 6.75
C TRP A 120 9.03 7.96 8.18
N GLN A 121 7.85 7.69 8.72
CA GLN A 121 7.49 8.12 10.08
C GLN A 121 8.38 7.42 11.12
N ASN A 122 8.72 6.15 10.89
CA ASN A 122 9.56 5.32 11.76
C ASN A 122 11.02 5.24 11.30
N ARG A 123 11.51 6.20 10.49
CA ARG A 123 12.87 6.16 9.89
C ARG A 123 14.04 6.03 10.86
N ALA A 124 13.84 6.35 12.14
CA ALA A 124 14.85 6.15 13.18
C ALA A 124 15.10 4.65 13.43
N GLU A 125 14.08 3.82 13.28
CA GLU A 125 14.15 2.36 13.42
C GLU A 125 14.38 1.69 12.06
N THR A 126 13.63 2.10 11.03
CA THR A 126 13.67 1.46 9.70
C THR A 126 14.92 1.84 8.90
N GLY A 127 15.62 2.92 9.27
CA GLY A 127 16.72 3.48 8.50
C GLY A 127 16.31 4.02 7.12
N TYR A 128 15.02 4.32 6.92
CA TYR A 128 14.48 4.77 5.65
C TYR A 128 15.02 6.13 5.21
N SER A 129 15.43 6.21 3.94
CA SER A 129 15.67 7.46 3.24
C SER A 129 15.35 7.28 1.76
N ALA A 130 14.91 8.36 1.09
CA ALA A 130 14.61 8.31 -0.34
C ALA A 130 15.80 7.82 -1.18
N ALA A 131 17.02 8.27 -0.83
CA ALA A 131 18.24 7.83 -1.51
C ALA A 131 18.50 6.33 -1.37
N ARG A 132 18.26 5.77 -0.18
CA ARG A 132 18.43 4.33 0.07
C ARG A 132 17.35 3.51 -0.62
N ALA A 133 16.09 3.93 -0.56
CA ALA A 133 14.98 3.27 -1.26
C ALA A 133 15.20 3.22 -2.77
N VAL A 134 15.67 4.33 -3.37
CA VAL A 134 16.07 4.35 -4.78
C VAL A 134 17.26 3.42 -5.03
N ALA A 135 18.32 3.49 -4.22
CA ALA A 135 19.50 2.64 -4.43
C ALA A 135 19.18 1.13 -4.36
N GLU A 136 18.30 0.71 -3.44
CA GLU A 136 17.82 -0.67 -3.33
C GLU A 136 17.00 -1.06 -4.56
N SER A 137 16.08 -0.18 -4.99
CA SER A 137 15.25 -0.36 -6.17
C SER A 137 16.04 -0.66 -7.44
N TRP A 138 17.23 -0.09 -7.64
CA TRP A 138 18.03 -0.31 -8.86
C TRP A 138 18.79 -1.63 -8.88
N ARG A 139 18.95 -2.29 -7.72
CA ARG A 139 19.72 -3.54 -7.58
C ARG A 139 18.87 -4.80 -7.71
N ILE A 140 17.54 -4.67 -7.65
CA ILE A 140 16.60 -5.79 -7.65
C ILE A 140 15.86 -5.81 -9.00
N ALA A 141 15.84 -6.98 -9.64
CA ALA A 141 15.20 -7.16 -10.96
C ALA A 141 13.67 -6.92 -10.93
N ASP A 142 13.03 -7.32 -9.84
CA ASP A 142 11.63 -7.02 -9.52
C ASP A 142 11.50 -6.63 -8.04
N PRO A 143 11.58 -5.33 -7.70
CA PRO A 143 11.50 -4.87 -6.31
C PRO A 143 10.09 -4.98 -5.72
N TYR A 144 9.07 -5.21 -6.55
CA TYR A 144 7.67 -5.38 -6.13
C TYR A 144 7.31 -6.85 -5.88
N TYR A 145 8.31 -7.73 -5.95
CA TYR A 145 8.22 -9.14 -5.61
C TYR A 145 9.12 -9.48 -4.43
N ALA A 146 8.52 -10.00 -3.36
CA ALA A 146 9.23 -10.49 -2.19
C ALA A 146 9.36 -12.03 -2.28
N PRO A 147 10.54 -12.56 -2.67
CA PRO A 147 10.71 -14.00 -2.78
C PRO A 147 10.51 -14.70 -1.42
N PRO A 148 9.96 -15.92 -1.40
CA PRO A 148 9.96 -16.75 -0.21
C PRO A 148 11.41 -17.11 0.17
N GLY A 149 11.71 -17.22 1.47
CA GLY A 149 13.02 -17.70 1.96
C GLY A 149 13.65 -16.95 3.13
N THR A 150 13.06 -15.83 3.58
CA THR A 150 13.43 -15.19 4.86
C THR A 150 12.17 -14.91 5.67
N GLU A 151 12.21 -15.22 6.96
CA GLU A 151 11.11 -14.95 7.89
C GLU A 151 11.24 -13.56 8.53
N ASP A 152 12.38 -12.89 8.37
CA ASP A 152 12.63 -11.56 8.93
C ASP A 152 12.20 -10.46 7.96
N PHE A 153 11.24 -9.62 8.39
CA PHE A 153 10.76 -8.44 7.67
C PHE A 153 11.91 -7.49 7.30
N TRP A 154 12.89 -7.33 8.19
CA TRP A 154 13.98 -6.37 8.01
C TRP A 154 15.05 -6.82 7.00
N ALA A 155 15.04 -8.11 6.63
CA ALA A 155 15.91 -8.64 5.59
C ALA A 155 15.44 -8.26 4.16
N TYR A 156 14.19 -7.79 4.02
CA TYR A 156 13.62 -7.33 2.76
C TYR A 156 13.95 -5.87 2.48
N GLY A 157 14.14 -5.53 1.20
CA GLY A 157 14.26 -4.13 0.76
C GLY A 157 12.96 -3.35 0.95
N PHE A 158 13.02 -2.02 0.93
CA PHE A 158 11.84 -1.20 1.28
C PHE A 158 10.60 -1.43 0.39
N GLU A 159 10.79 -1.64 -0.92
CA GLU A 159 9.69 -1.97 -1.85
C GLU A 159 9.14 -3.38 -1.61
N GLN A 160 10.01 -4.33 -1.24
CA GLN A 160 9.60 -5.70 -0.92
C GLN A 160 8.80 -5.75 0.37
N GLN A 161 9.19 -4.96 1.38
CA GLN A 161 8.42 -4.77 2.61
C GLN A 161 7.00 -4.27 2.32
N ALA A 162 6.87 -3.27 1.44
CA ALA A 162 5.57 -2.75 1.02
C ALA A 162 4.76 -3.79 0.23
N ALA A 163 5.41 -4.55 -0.66
CA ALA A 163 4.77 -5.65 -1.39
C ALA A 163 4.29 -6.78 -0.46
N LEU A 164 5.03 -7.10 0.61
CA LEU A 164 4.60 -8.08 1.62
C LEU A 164 3.32 -7.63 2.33
N VAL A 165 3.23 -6.36 2.70
CA VAL A 165 2.03 -5.79 3.32
C VAL A 165 0.84 -5.81 2.34
N GLU A 166 1.06 -5.42 1.08
CA GLU A 166 0.04 -5.46 0.03
C GLU A 166 -0.48 -6.89 -0.20
N ASP A 167 0.43 -7.86 -0.32
CA ASP A 167 0.08 -9.26 -0.51
C ASP A 167 -0.69 -9.80 0.70
N PHE A 168 -0.28 -9.45 1.94
CA PHE A 168 -0.99 -9.87 3.14
C PHE A 168 -2.43 -9.35 3.16
N VAL A 169 -2.64 -8.07 2.82
CA VAL A 169 -3.99 -7.50 2.68
C VAL A 169 -4.79 -8.26 1.62
N CYS A 170 -4.21 -8.52 0.45
CA CYS A 170 -4.88 -9.22 -0.64
C CYS A 170 -5.28 -10.64 -0.22
N PHE A 171 -4.33 -11.44 0.27
CA PHE A 171 -4.58 -12.82 0.69
C PHE A 171 -5.58 -12.90 1.84
N THR A 172 -5.55 -11.98 2.80
CA THR A 172 -6.46 -12.01 3.95
C THR A 172 -7.93 -11.85 3.54
N LEU A 173 -8.24 -11.04 2.52
CA LEU A 173 -9.62 -10.87 2.04
C LEU A 173 -9.99 -11.83 0.91
N ALA A 174 -9.11 -11.98 -0.09
CA ALA A 174 -9.45 -12.67 -1.32
C ALA A 174 -9.11 -14.17 -1.28
N ASN A 175 -8.12 -14.60 -0.50
CA ASN A 175 -7.71 -16.00 -0.47
C ASN A 175 -7.19 -16.42 0.92
N PRO A 176 -8.05 -16.38 1.96
CA PRO A 176 -7.63 -16.51 3.36
C PRO A 176 -7.09 -17.89 3.73
N GLY A 177 -7.41 -18.93 2.93
CA GLY A 177 -6.91 -20.29 3.12
C GLY A 177 -5.58 -20.59 2.42
N HIS A 178 -5.03 -19.63 1.66
CA HIS A 178 -3.80 -19.88 0.89
C HIS A 178 -2.57 -20.00 1.80
N PRO A 179 -1.67 -21.00 1.60
CA PRO A 179 -0.48 -21.19 2.43
C PRO A 179 0.41 -19.94 2.53
N ARG A 180 0.54 -19.19 1.43
CA ARG A 180 1.28 -17.92 1.40
C ARG A 180 0.82 -16.91 2.45
N ARG A 181 -0.46 -16.90 2.84
CA ARG A 181 -0.95 -16.01 3.90
C ARG A 181 -0.27 -16.32 5.24
N HIS A 182 -0.07 -17.59 5.56
CA HIS A 182 0.59 -18.00 6.81
C HIS A 182 2.06 -17.57 6.84
N GLU A 183 2.76 -17.66 5.72
CA GLU A 183 4.13 -17.15 5.57
C GLU A 183 4.17 -15.63 5.78
N LEU A 184 3.31 -14.89 5.08
CA LEU A 184 3.21 -13.43 5.21
C LEU A 184 2.88 -13.01 6.64
N ARG A 185 1.94 -13.71 7.29
CA ARG A 185 1.60 -13.45 8.70
C ARG A 185 2.80 -13.65 9.61
N SER A 186 3.63 -14.66 9.37
CA SER A 186 4.82 -14.95 10.18
C SER A 186 5.89 -13.86 10.02
N ILE A 187 6.06 -13.33 8.81
CA ILE A 187 6.97 -12.23 8.52
C ILE A 187 6.48 -10.91 9.13
N LEU A 188 5.18 -10.63 9.05
CA LEU A 188 4.61 -9.31 9.41
C LEU A 188 4.21 -9.17 10.88
N ALA A 189 3.82 -10.26 11.56
CA ALA A 189 3.35 -10.22 12.95
C ALA A 189 4.35 -9.59 13.95
N PRO A 190 5.67 -9.72 13.80
CA PRO A 190 6.62 -9.06 14.69
C PRO A 190 6.64 -7.53 14.57
N VAL A 191 6.14 -6.97 13.46
CA VAL A 191 6.24 -5.54 13.12
C VAL A 191 4.87 -4.84 13.13
N PHE A 192 3.83 -5.55 12.68
CA PHE A 192 2.49 -5.00 12.50
C PHE A 192 1.44 -5.79 13.28
N PRO A 193 0.33 -5.15 13.72
CA PRO A 193 -0.74 -5.81 14.44
C PRO A 193 -1.64 -6.66 13.51
N VAL A 194 -1.07 -7.70 12.88
CA VAL A 194 -1.78 -8.52 11.87
C VAL A 194 -3.09 -9.13 12.39
N ASP A 195 -3.13 -9.54 13.67
CA ASP A 195 -4.35 -10.10 14.28
C ASP A 195 -5.48 -9.08 14.36
N ARG A 196 -5.15 -7.79 14.52
CA ARG A 196 -6.13 -6.70 14.52
C ARG A 196 -6.77 -6.56 13.15
N PHE A 197 -5.96 -6.59 12.10
CA PHE A 197 -6.41 -6.51 10.72
C PHE A 197 -7.33 -7.67 10.36
N GLU A 198 -6.92 -8.90 10.71
CA GLU A 198 -7.72 -10.11 10.51
C GLU A 198 -9.06 -10.05 11.26
N ALA A 199 -9.02 -9.60 12.52
CA ALA A 199 -10.23 -9.41 13.33
C ALA A 199 -11.15 -8.28 12.83
N ALA A 200 -10.67 -7.34 12.02
CA ALA A 200 -11.51 -6.31 11.41
C ALA A 200 -12.36 -6.89 10.26
N ILE A 201 -11.81 -7.86 9.52
CA ILE A 201 -12.48 -8.53 8.39
C ILE A 201 -13.44 -9.62 8.86
N GLY A 202 -13.11 -10.33 9.94
CA GLY A 202 -13.96 -11.37 10.52
C GLY A 202 -15.18 -10.86 11.31
N ARG A 203 -15.44 -9.56 11.29
CA ARG A 203 -16.53 -8.88 12.02
C ARG A 203 -17.74 -8.56 11.16
#